data_AF-A0A416RDB6-F1
#
_entry.id   AF-A0A416RDB6-F1
#
_cell.length_a   1.000
_cell.length_b   1.000
_cell.length_c   1.000
_cell.angle_alpha   90.00
_cell.angle_beta   90.00
_cell.angle_gamma   90.00
#
_symmetry.space_group_name_H-M   'P 1'
#
loop_
_entity.id
_entity.type
_entity.pdbx_description
1 polymer ?
#
loop_
_entity_poly.entity_id
_entity_poly.type
_entity_poly.pdbx_seq_one_letter_code
_entity_poly.pdbx_strand_id
1 'polypeptide(L)'
;MKILFDQMEEKVLPQFKGGEGALNARMYTDENNKIMRGRLAPGSSIGLHTHDTGSEIIYILSGTGKVLYDGEYETLAAGDCHYCPMGHSHSLINDSDGDLNFFAVVPEHPAK
;
A
#
# COMPACT_ATOMS: atom_id res chain seq x y z
N MET A 1 9.90 -15.38 12.94
CA MET A 1 10.61 -14.09 13.04
C MET A 1 9.60 -13.01 13.43
N LYS A 2 9.98 -12.01 14.25
CA LYS A 2 9.14 -10.85 14.60
C LYS A 2 9.64 -9.62 13.84
N ILE A 3 8.77 -8.90 13.14
CA ILE A 3 9.11 -7.61 12.50
C ILE A 3 8.78 -6.50 13.49
N LEU A 4 9.79 -5.73 13.90
CA LEU A 4 9.67 -4.63 14.85
C LEU A 4 9.66 -3.30 14.08
N PHE A 5 8.55 -2.96 13.44
CA PHE A 5 8.46 -1.77 12.60
C PHE A 5 8.92 -0.50 13.32
N ASP A 6 8.60 -0.30 14.59
CA ASP A 6 9.00 0.92 15.33
C ASP A 6 10.53 1.09 15.47
N GLN A 7 11.30 0.03 15.24
CA GLN A 7 12.77 0.03 15.29
C GLN A 7 13.42 0.07 13.90
N MET A 8 12.61 0.12 12.83
CA MET A 8 13.08 0.16 11.45
C MET A 8 13.13 1.60 10.95
N GLU A 9 14.10 1.85 10.07
CA GLU A 9 14.19 3.11 9.33
C GLU A 9 12.92 3.33 8.49
N GLU A 10 12.35 4.53 8.58
CA GLU A 10 11.28 4.97 7.69
C GLU A 10 11.89 5.50 6.41
N LYS A 11 11.54 4.89 5.28
CA LYS A 11 11.91 5.38 3.96
C LYS A 11 10.81 6.29 3.42
N VAL A 12 11.21 7.44 2.90
CA VAL A 12 10.33 8.36 2.18
C VAL A 12 10.52 8.13 0.68
N LEU A 13 9.47 7.70 0.01
CA LEU A 13 9.46 7.37 -1.41
C LEU A 13 8.61 8.42 -2.15
N PRO A 14 9.23 9.48 -2.69
CA PRO A 14 8.50 10.53 -3.41
C PRO A 14 7.91 9.98 -4.70
N GLN A 15 6.69 10.44 -5.02
CA GLN A 15 5.98 10.09 -6.25
C GLN A 15 5.97 8.59 -6.53
N PHE A 16 5.74 7.79 -5.49
CA PHE A 16 5.86 6.34 -5.59
C PHE A 16 4.86 5.78 -6.61
N LYS A 17 5.38 5.02 -7.59
CA LYS A 17 4.63 4.53 -8.77
C LYS A 17 3.97 5.66 -9.59
N GLY A 18 4.51 6.88 -9.55
CA GLY A 18 3.94 8.04 -10.23
C GLY A 18 2.74 8.67 -9.51
N GLY A 19 2.52 8.33 -8.24
CA GLY A 19 1.51 8.97 -7.40
C GLY A 19 1.91 10.38 -6.96
N GLU A 20 1.04 11.01 -6.18
CA GLU A 20 1.24 12.35 -5.62
C GLU A 20 1.91 12.29 -4.24
N GLY A 21 2.65 13.33 -3.89
CA GLY A 21 3.31 13.42 -2.58
C GLY A 21 4.36 12.31 -2.37
N ALA A 22 4.27 11.61 -1.23
CA ALA A 22 5.23 10.55 -0.89
C ALA A 22 4.60 9.40 -0.08
N LEU A 23 5.06 8.19 -0.36
CA LEU A 23 4.86 7.03 0.50
C LEU A 23 5.93 7.01 1.61
N ASN A 24 5.50 7.07 2.86
CA ASN A 24 6.39 6.87 4.01
C ASN A 24 6.23 5.43 4.48
N ALA A 25 7.27 4.61 4.42
CA ALA A 25 7.14 3.18 4.68
C ALA A 25 8.32 2.60 5.46
N ARG A 26 8.01 1.70 6.38
CA ARG A 26 8.96 0.79 7.02
C ARG A 26 8.72 -0.61 6.45
N MET A 27 9.75 -1.21 5.85
CA MET A 27 9.58 -2.38 4.99
C MET A 27 10.58 -3.48 5.34
N TYR A 28 10.09 -4.71 5.46
CA TYR A 28 10.87 -5.94 5.38
C TYR A 28 10.65 -6.56 3.99
N THR A 29 11.70 -7.04 3.36
CA THR A 29 11.61 -7.69 2.05
C THR A 29 12.50 -8.93 2.04
N ASP A 30 11.96 -10.04 1.57
CA ASP A 30 12.70 -11.24 1.20
C ASP A 30 12.38 -11.65 -0.25
N GLU A 31 12.78 -12.86 -0.65
CA GLU A 31 12.57 -13.38 -2.02
C GLU A 31 11.09 -13.55 -2.38
N ASN A 32 10.21 -13.71 -1.39
CA ASN A 32 8.80 -14.06 -1.60
C ASN A 32 7.84 -12.96 -1.16
N ASN A 33 8.23 -12.09 -0.22
CA ASN A 33 7.34 -11.14 0.39
C ASN A 33 8.00 -9.78 0.59
N LYS A 34 7.24 -8.74 0.29
CA LYS A 34 7.44 -7.40 0.86
C LYS A 34 6.35 -7.14 1.87
N ILE A 35 6.74 -6.80 3.10
CA ILE A 35 5.83 -6.57 4.22
C ILE A 35 6.12 -5.17 4.75
N MET A 36 5.10 -4.31 4.82
CA MET A 36 5.30 -2.91 5.17
C MET A 36 4.24 -2.32 6.08
N ARG A 37 4.65 -1.36 6.90
CA ARG A 37 3.76 -0.38 7.53
C ARG A 37 3.96 0.96 6.82
N GLY A 38 2.91 1.46 6.19
CA GLY A 38 2.92 2.65 5.35
C GLY A 38 2.06 3.78 5.91
N ARG A 39 2.41 5.02 5.54
CA ARG A 39 1.65 6.24 5.78
C ARG A 39 1.61 7.09 4.51
N LEU A 40 0.42 7.51 4.13
CA LEU A 40 0.19 8.58 3.14
C LEU A 40 -0.33 9.80 3.88
N ALA A 41 0.36 10.94 3.71
CA ALA A 41 -0.13 12.23 4.19
C ALA A 41 -1.34 12.69 3.35
N PRO A 42 -2.14 13.68 3.81
CA PRO A 42 -3.22 14.27 3.02
C PRO A 42 -2.78 14.62 1.59
N GLY A 43 -3.58 14.19 0.61
CA GLY A 43 -3.32 14.41 -0.82
C GLY A 43 -2.22 13.52 -1.43
N SER A 44 -1.57 12.65 -0.67
CA SER A 44 -0.59 11.70 -1.21
C SER A 44 -1.23 10.44 -1.75
N SER A 45 -0.60 9.82 -2.75
CA SER A 45 -1.06 8.56 -3.33
C SER A 45 0.09 7.64 -3.73
N ILE A 46 -0.21 6.34 -3.81
CA ILE A 46 0.57 5.38 -4.57
C ILE A 46 -0.04 5.33 -5.96
N GLY A 47 0.75 5.62 -6.99
CA GLY A 47 0.25 5.68 -8.37
C GLY A 47 -0.33 4.34 -8.85
N LEU A 48 -1.18 4.42 -9.87
CA LEU A 48 -1.84 3.26 -10.47
C LEU A 48 -0.79 2.29 -11.02
N HIS A 49 -0.87 1.03 -10.58
CA HIS A 49 0.04 -0.02 -11.04
C HIS A 49 -0.61 -1.39 -11.02
N THR A 50 -0.08 -2.28 -11.85
CA THR A 50 -0.49 -3.68 -11.98
C THR A 50 0.42 -4.58 -11.15
N HIS A 51 -0.15 -5.62 -10.53
CA HIS A 51 0.62 -6.71 -9.92
C HIS A 51 0.76 -7.88 -10.89
N ASP A 52 1.81 -7.89 -11.73
CA ASP A 52 1.97 -8.89 -12.79
C ASP A 52 2.49 -10.25 -12.30
N THR A 53 3.27 -10.26 -11.21
CA THR A 53 3.98 -11.44 -10.70
C THR A 53 3.49 -11.91 -9.34
N GLY A 54 2.55 -11.19 -8.75
CA GLY A 54 2.16 -11.38 -7.36
C GLY A 54 0.81 -10.75 -7.06
N SER A 55 0.55 -10.48 -5.79
CA SER A 55 -0.67 -9.79 -5.36
C SER A 55 -0.33 -8.78 -4.28
N GLU A 56 -1.30 -7.97 -3.85
CA GLU A 56 -1.14 -7.10 -2.69
C GLU A 56 -2.37 -7.14 -1.78
N ILE A 57 -2.11 -7.24 -0.47
CA ILE A 57 -3.09 -7.10 0.58
C ILE A 57 -2.78 -5.81 1.31
N ILE A 58 -3.76 -4.91 1.45
CA ILE A 58 -3.65 -3.67 2.21
C ILE A 58 -4.70 -3.70 3.31
N TYR A 59 -4.29 -3.51 4.56
CA TYR A 59 -5.18 -3.38 5.71
C TYR A 59 -5.04 -2.00 6.33
N ILE A 60 -6.16 -1.28 6.47
CA ILE A 60 -6.13 0.10 6.98
C ILE A 60 -6.10 0.08 8.50
N LEU A 61 -5.08 0.71 9.06
CA LEU A 61 -4.85 0.79 10.50
C LEU A 61 -5.54 2.00 11.11
N SER A 62 -5.49 3.15 10.42
CA SER A 62 -6.17 4.38 10.84
C SER A 62 -6.30 5.37 9.67
N GLY A 63 -7.21 6.32 9.81
CA GLY A 63 -7.53 7.30 8.77
C GLY A 63 -8.56 6.78 7.77
N THR A 64 -8.75 7.55 6.70
CA THR A 64 -9.66 7.25 5.59
C THR A 64 -8.98 7.55 4.27
N GLY A 65 -9.39 6.85 3.22
CA GLY A 65 -8.95 7.13 1.86
C GLY A 65 -9.80 6.34 0.88
N LYS A 66 -9.22 6.06 -0.27
CA LYS A 66 -9.85 5.20 -1.28
C LYS A 66 -8.82 4.44 -2.08
N VAL A 67 -9.29 3.39 -2.75
CA VAL A 67 -8.56 2.75 -3.84
C VAL A 67 -9.26 3.03 -5.16
N LEU A 68 -8.47 3.25 -6.20
CA LEU A 68 -8.93 3.05 -7.58
C LEU A 68 -8.57 1.62 -7.93
N TYR A 69 -9.55 0.75 -8.14
CA TYR A 69 -9.37 -0.67 -8.47
C TYR A 69 -10.09 -0.98 -9.78
N ASP A 70 -9.34 -1.41 -10.80
CA ASP A 70 -9.86 -1.70 -12.15
C ASP A 70 -10.80 -0.64 -12.74
N GLY A 71 -10.54 0.63 -12.43
CA GLY A 71 -11.30 1.77 -12.95
C GLY A 71 -12.41 2.28 -12.03
N GLU A 72 -12.73 1.55 -10.95
CA GLU A 72 -13.76 1.93 -9.97
C GLU A 72 -13.15 2.40 -8.65
N TYR A 73 -13.82 3.35 -7.99
CA TYR A 73 -13.37 3.86 -6.69
C TYR A 73 -14.09 3.17 -5.54
N GLU A 74 -13.31 2.69 -4.57
CA GLU A 74 -13.81 2.10 -3.33
C GLU A 74 -13.24 2.87 -2.14
N THR A 75 -14.11 3.33 -1.24
CA THR A 75 -13.69 4.04 -0.02
C THR A 75 -13.16 3.05 1.01
N LEU A 76 -12.15 3.49 1.77
CA LEU A 76 -11.49 2.70 2.81
C LEU A 76 -11.44 3.49 4.12
N ALA A 77 -11.66 2.79 5.22
CA ALA A 77 -11.53 3.27 6.58
C ALA A 77 -10.80 2.26 7.47
N ALA A 78 -10.46 2.67 8.70
CA ALA A 78 -9.80 1.80 9.66
C ALA A 78 -10.56 0.47 9.87
N GLY A 79 -9.86 -0.65 9.69
CA GLY A 79 -10.43 -2.00 9.75
C GLY A 79 -10.74 -2.62 8.39
N ASP A 80 -10.75 -1.83 7.31
CA ASP A 80 -10.98 -2.35 5.97
C ASP A 80 -9.74 -3.05 5.40
N CYS A 81 -9.99 -4.04 4.55
CA CYS A 81 -8.98 -4.81 3.83
C CYS A 81 -9.22 -4.71 2.33
N HIS A 82 -8.26 -4.14 1.61
CA HIS A 82 -8.21 -4.16 0.14
C HIS A 82 -7.33 -5.32 -0.33
N TYR A 83 -7.76 -6.03 -1.37
CA TYR A 83 -6.99 -7.08 -2.01
C TYR A 83 -6.88 -6.80 -3.51
N CYS A 84 -5.66 -6.73 -4.02
CA CYS A 84 -5.36 -6.65 -5.44
C CYS A 84 -4.75 -7.97 -5.91
N PRO A 85 -5.53 -8.84 -6.60
CA PRO A 85 -5.02 -10.08 -7.14
C PRO A 85 -4.05 -9.87 -8.30
N MET A 86 -3.27 -10.92 -8.59
CA MET A 86 -2.36 -10.94 -9.74
C MET A 86 -3.11 -10.64 -11.05
N GLY A 87 -2.54 -9.75 -11.87
CA GLY A 87 -3.09 -9.28 -13.13
C GLY A 87 -4.04 -8.09 -13.00
N HIS A 88 -4.35 -7.63 -11.79
CA HIS A 88 -5.22 -6.48 -11.57
C HIS A 88 -4.43 -5.21 -11.23
N SER A 89 -5.07 -4.06 -11.42
CA SER A 89 -4.46 -2.75 -11.19
C SER A 89 -5.13 -2.00 -10.06
N HIS A 90 -4.32 -1.31 -9.25
CA HIS A 90 -4.85 -0.41 -8.24
C HIS A 90 -3.96 0.81 -7.93
N SER A 91 -4.56 1.80 -7.27
CA SER A 91 -3.90 2.95 -6.67
C SER A 91 -4.48 3.17 -5.28
N LEU A 92 -3.65 3.39 -4.26
CA LEU A 92 -4.10 3.79 -2.92
C LEU A 92 -3.97 5.32 -2.79
N ILE A 93 -5.05 5.98 -2.42
CA ILE A 93 -5.16 7.44 -2.41
C ILE A 93 -5.63 7.91 -1.04
N ASN A 94 -4.91 8.85 -0.45
CA ASN A 94 -5.41 9.59 0.70
C ASN A 94 -6.04 10.91 0.24
N ASP A 95 -7.37 10.90 0.09
CA ASP A 95 -8.19 12.07 -0.25
C ASP A 95 -8.85 12.72 0.98
N SER A 96 -8.34 12.42 2.17
CA SER A 96 -8.79 13.02 3.43
C SER A 96 -7.84 14.10 3.94
N ASP A 97 -8.26 14.80 4.99
CA ASP A 97 -7.46 15.84 5.66
C ASP A 97 -6.50 15.29 6.74
N GLY A 98 -6.50 13.97 6.98
CA GLY A 98 -5.67 13.30 7.99
C GLY A 98 -4.73 12.26 7.39
N ASP A 99 -3.82 11.72 8.20
CA ASP A 99 -2.93 10.64 7.75
C ASP A 99 -3.68 9.32 7.55
N LEU A 100 -3.42 8.66 6.43
CA LEU A 100 -3.85 7.29 6.14
C LEU A 100 -2.71 6.33 6.48
N ASN A 101 -2.90 5.53 7.52
CA ASN A 101 -1.93 4.52 7.96
C ASN A 101 -2.42 3.13 7.59
N PHE A 102 -1.53 2.31 7.02
CA PHE A 102 -1.89 0.99 6.54
C PHE A 102 -0.75 -0.01 6.74
N PHE A 103 -1.13 -1.28 6.74
CA PHE A 103 -0.23 -2.42 6.65
C PHE A 103 -0.41 -3.06 5.28
N ALA A 104 0.68 -3.38 4.58
CA ALA A 104 0.60 -4.05 3.28
C ALA A 104 1.54 -5.25 3.19
N VAL A 105 1.08 -6.28 2.47
CA VAL A 105 1.85 -7.48 2.13
C VAL A 105 1.75 -7.67 0.63
N VAL A 106 2.91 -7.70 -0.03
CA VAL A 106 3.05 -7.96 -1.47
C VAL A 106 3.79 -9.28 -1.64
N PRO A 107 3.09 -10.43 -1.71
CA PRO A 107 3.70 -11.70 -2.04
C PRO A 107 3.98 -11.82 -3.55
N GLU A 108 5.12 -12.38 -3.90
CA GLU A 108 5.43 -12.88 -5.25
C GLU A 108 4.90 -14.30 -5.40
N HIS A 109 4.32 -14.61 -6.57
CA HIS A 109 3.73 -15.91 -6.84
C HIS A 109 4.68 -16.69 -7.78
N PRO A 110 4.94 -17.98 -7.54
CA PRO A 110 5.70 -18.78 -8.48
C PRO A 110 4.95 -18.87 -9.82
N ALA A 111 5.68 -18.85 -10.93
CA ALA A 111 5.13 -19.16 -12.24
C ALA A 111 4.48 -20.56 -12.17
N LYS A 112 3.23 -20.66 -12.63
CA LYS A 112 2.51 -21.94 -12.71
C LYS A 112 3.14 -22.88 -13.72
#